data_AF-A0A9P1IWG8-F1
#
_entry.id   AF-A0A9P1IWG8-F1
#
_cell.length_a   1.000
_cell.length_b   1.000
_cell.length_c   1.000
_cell.angle_alpha   90.00
_cell.angle_beta   90.00
_cell.angle_gamma   90.00
#
_symmetry.space_group_name_H-M   'P 1'
#
loop_
_entity.id
_entity.type
_entity.pdbx_description
1 polymer ?
#
loop_
_entity_poly.entity_id
_entity_poly.type
_entity_poly.pdbx_seq_one_letter_code
_entity_poly.pdbx_strand_id
1 'polypeptide(L)'
;MLYDFDSLEGHCHGPSKSDNSTSIKSEVNNSLEAKFGCSRTLTNSWIMATEGACQYDLSKFQGPFKKSTERTTITDQTADFSPSKFFEEHQKPKIILGTIDTILQYFSTNWKHSLNRVATIQIDEFSMVPRSEFLQILSTFPNARYSFVGDYRQLAPFNDLPYVPVLSEAALGSPLEHMIHSESLPIIHFDTVFKCREEITQLLGTMFYFSTLQSIYCCDDYVQRTNQMLQQSPLFDQKQYPLIFIDTESEQSQSGTSAENESERNIAIALAEHLLKYVEPKDIGILCFYRGQSSTFEEWSKKTEIFVGSVDAAQGKTWPICIICTTRTLPSHKSPFIMNPRRINIWTIGQQLLISVIKRKP
;
A
#
# COMPACT_ATOMS: atom_id res chain seq x y z
N MET A 1 15.50 -34.64 -23.89
CA MET A 1 16.26 -34.53 -22.63
C MET A 1 15.32 -33.86 -21.63
N LEU A 2 14.26 -34.53 -21.14
CA LEU A 2 14.26 -35.57 -20.08
C LEU A 2 15.17 -35.18 -18.91
N TYR A 3 14.59 -34.67 -17.83
CA TYR A 3 14.50 -35.42 -16.58
C TYR A 3 13.23 -35.05 -15.81
N ASP A 4 12.63 -36.12 -15.29
CA ASP A 4 11.46 -36.28 -14.45
C ASP A 4 11.99 -36.84 -13.12
N PHE A 5 11.48 -36.37 -11.98
CA PHE A 5 11.70 -36.99 -10.67
C PHE A 5 10.55 -36.61 -9.73
N ASP A 6 9.52 -37.45 -9.76
CA ASP A 6 8.64 -37.71 -8.64
C ASP A 6 9.30 -38.65 -7.61
N SER A 7 8.71 -38.67 -6.42
CA SER A 7 8.86 -39.58 -5.28
C SER A 7 9.76 -39.13 -4.12
N LEU A 8 9.09 -38.75 -3.03
CA LEU A 8 9.35 -39.31 -1.70
C LEU A 8 8.08 -39.12 -0.85
N GLU A 9 7.23 -40.15 -0.85
CA GLU A 9 6.23 -40.39 0.19
C GLU A 9 6.90 -40.80 1.49
N GLY A 10 6.34 -40.38 2.62
CA GLY A 10 6.68 -40.89 3.95
C GLY A 10 5.62 -40.48 4.96
N HIS A 11 4.78 -41.44 5.37
CA HIS A 11 3.71 -41.27 6.36
C HIS A 11 4.16 -41.61 7.80
N CYS A 12 3.72 -40.76 8.72
CA CYS A 12 3.16 -41.03 10.07
C CYS A 12 4.03 -41.57 11.22
N HIS A 13 4.25 -40.73 12.26
CA HIS A 13 3.68 -40.83 13.62
C HIS A 13 4.42 -39.92 14.63
N GLY A 14 3.69 -39.27 15.53
CA GLY A 14 4.20 -38.76 16.82
C GLY A 14 3.62 -39.57 17.98
N PRO A 15 3.79 -39.19 19.27
CA PRO A 15 4.69 -38.16 19.83
C PRO A 15 5.52 -38.66 21.05
N SER A 16 6.57 -37.95 21.44
CA SER A 16 7.03 -37.93 22.84
C SER A 16 7.90 -36.72 23.18
N LYS A 17 7.58 -36.09 24.31
CA LYS A 17 8.28 -34.98 24.95
C LYS A 17 9.69 -35.37 25.39
N SER A 18 10.68 -34.50 25.16
CA SER A 18 11.75 -34.22 26.12
C SER A 18 12.51 -32.96 25.70
N ASP A 19 12.75 -32.10 26.68
CA ASP A 19 13.54 -30.88 26.61
C ASP A 19 14.94 -31.10 26.03
N ASN A 20 15.39 -30.18 25.17
CA ASN A 20 16.70 -29.55 25.27
C ASN A 20 16.87 -28.46 24.22
N SER A 21 16.88 -27.23 24.71
CA SER A 21 17.39 -26.02 24.07
C SER A 21 18.88 -26.16 23.72
N THR A 22 19.32 -25.34 22.76
CA THR A 22 20.72 -25.06 22.38
C THR A 22 21.51 -26.19 21.70
N SER A 23 21.66 -26.10 20.37
CA SER A 23 22.88 -26.45 19.57
C SER A 23 22.57 -27.02 18.17
N ILE A 24 21.84 -26.30 17.32
CA ILE A 24 21.73 -26.64 15.88
C ILE A 24 22.05 -25.45 14.94
N LYS A 25 22.33 -24.26 15.48
CA LYS A 25 22.68 -23.07 14.67
C LYS A 25 24.17 -22.98 14.29
N SER A 26 25.05 -23.85 14.80
CA SER A 26 26.49 -23.76 14.57
C SER A 26 27.02 -24.63 13.43
N GLU A 27 26.28 -25.63 12.96
CA GLU A 27 26.78 -26.56 11.92
C GLU A 27 26.38 -26.19 10.48
N VAL A 28 25.41 -25.28 10.29
CA VAL A 28 25.02 -24.83 8.94
C VAL A 28 25.89 -23.66 8.45
N ASN A 29 26.45 -22.85 9.34
CA ASN A 29 27.29 -21.70 8.95
C ASN A 29 28.72 -22.08 8.56
N ASN A 30 29.28 -23.18 9.09
CA ASN A 30 30.68 -23.54 8.83
C ASN A 30 30.91 -24.25 7.48
N SER A 31 29.85 -24.67 6.78
CA SER A 31 29.98 -25.33 5.46
C SER A 31 29.90 -24.38 4.26
N LEU A 32 29.53 -23.11 4.46
CA LEU A 32 29.42 -22.09 3.40
C LEU A 32 30.64 -21.16 3.31
N GLU A 33 31.34 -20.92 4.42
CA GLU A 33 32.55 -20.07 4.45
C GLU A 33 33.79 -20.72 3.83
N ALA A 34 33.80 -22.05 3.64
CA ALA A 34 34.93 -22.76 3.06
C ALA A 34 34.96 -22.77 1.51
N LYS A 35 33.93 -22.25 0.82
CA LYS A 35 33.82 -22.33 -0.66
C LYS A 35 33.85 -21.01 -1.41
N PHE A 36 33.74 -19.86 -0.74
CA PHE A 36 33.80 -18.56 -1.38
C PHE A 36 34.60 -17.58 -0.54
N GLY A 37 35.93 -17.61 -0.70
CA GLY A 37 36.83 -16.62 -0.11
C GLY A 37 36.59 -15.23 -0.71
N CYS A 38 35.76 -14.42 -0.05
CA CYS A 38 35.72 -12.98 -0.28
C CYS A 38 35.22 -12.27 0.98
N SER A 39 36.15 -11.85 1.84
CA SER A 39 35.89 -10.93 2.94
C SER A 39 35.70 -9.51 2.36
N ARG A 40 34.45 -9.06 2.25
CA ARG A 40 34.11 -7.63 2.16
C ARG A 40 32.87 -7.35 2.98
N THR A 41 33.07 -6.63 4.07
CA THR A 41 32.04 -6.01 4.91
C THR A 41 31.13 -5.11 4.04
N LEU A 42 29.90 -5.56 3.82
CA LEU A 42 28.83 -4.77 3.21
C LEU A 42 28.26 -3.84 4.27
N THR A 43 28.65 -2.57 4.24
CA THR A 43 27.87 -1.50 4.89
C THR A 43 26.69 -1.18 3.98
N ASN A 44 25.50 -1.63 4.37
CA ASN A 44 24.24 -1.29 3.72
C ASN A 44 23.90 0.18 4.01
N SER A 45 23.98 1.05 3.01
CA SER A 45 23.42 2.40 3.06
C SER A 45 22.15 2.45 2.20
N TRP A 46 21.00 2.37 2.86
CA TRP A 46 19.70 2.74 2.32
C TRP A 46 19.43 4.18 2.77
N ILE A 47 19.16 5.10 1.85
CA ILE A 47 18.76 6.47 2.21
C ILE A 47 17.63 6.91 1.30
N MET A 48 16.48 7.21 1.91
CA MET A 48 15.35 7.90 1.27
C MET A 48 15.71 9.37 1.07
N ALA A 49 15.53 9.89 -0.14
CA ALA A 49 15.47 11.32 -0.37
C ALA A 49 14.00 11.75 -0.33
N THR A 50 13.52 12.19 0.84
CA THR A 50 12.25 12.89 0.96
C THR A 50 12.55 14.35 1.26
N GLU A 51 12.27 15.26 0.32
CA GLU A 51 12.25 16.69 0.61
C GLU A 51 10.92 17.05 1.29
N GLY A 52 10.98 17.16 2.61
CA GLY A 52 10.03 17.86 3.45
C GLY A 52 10.83 18.46 4.60
N ALA A 53 10.65 19.76 4.85
CA ALA A 53 11.45 20.54 5.80
C ALA A 53 11.67 19.82 7.15
N CYS A 54 12.87 19.28 7.33
CA CYS A 54 13.41 18.93 8.64
C CYS A 54 14.82 19.50 8.69
N GLN A 55 15.00 20.58 9.46
CA GLN A 55 16.32 20.99 9.93
C GLN A 55 16.88 19.82 10.77
N TYR A 56 17.75 19.02 10.15
CA TYR A 56 18.54 18.06 10.90
C TYR A 56 19.64 18.81 11.64
N ASP A 57 19.60 18.76 12.97
CA ASP A 57 20.70 19.18 13.84
C ASP A 57 21.86 18.18 13.69
N LEU A 58 22.83 18.56 12.86
CA LEU A 58 24.04 17.79 12.55
C LEU A 58 24.93 17.54 13.79
N SER A 59 24.63 18.15 14.95
CA SER A 59 25.37 17.89 16.20
C SER A 59 25.10 16.50 16.79
N LYS A 60 24.07 15.77 16.32
CA LYS A 60 23.68 14.46 16.83
C LYS A 60 24.31 13.26 16.09
N PHE A 61 25.11 13.50 15.05
CA PHE A 61 25.87 12.44 14.38
C PHE A 61 27.16 12.11 15.17
N GLN A 62 27.07 11.21 16.13
CA GLN A 62 28.25 10.57 16.75
C GLN A 62 28.48 9.18 16.14
N GLY A 63 28.98 9.16 14.91
CA GLY A 63 29.65 8.00 14.29
C GLY A 63 31.17 8.20 14.25
N PRO A 64 31.99 7.16 14.06
CA PRO A 64 33.43 7.22 14.30
C PRO A 64 34.17 7.90 13.12
N PHE A 65 33.97 9.20 12.95
CA PHE A 65 34.83 10.02 12.10
C PHE A 65 36.06 10.43 12.91
N LYS A 66 37.16 9.69 12.74
CA LYS A 66 38.50 10.21 13.08
C LYS A 66 38.73 11.46 12.24
N LYS A 67 38.84 12.62 12.90
CA LYS A 67 39.33 13.86 12.28
C LYS A 67 40.74 13.59 11.73
N SER A 68 40.88 13.41 10.43
CA SER A 68 42.16 13.56 9.75
C SER A 68 42.42 15.05 9.57
N THR A 69 43.31 15.58 10.40
CA THR A 69 43.76 16.97 10.38
C THR A 69 44.71 17.19 9.22
N GLU A 70 44.19 17.35 8.01
CA GLU A 70 44.95 17.94 6.89
C GLU A 70 44.18 19.15 6.38
N ARG A 71 44.56 20.33 6.90
CA ARG A 71 44.20 21.62 6.33
C ARG A 71 44.89 21.74 4.98
N THR A 72 44.21 21.35 3.91
CA THR A 72 44.53 21.84 2.57
C THR A 72 43.70 23.09 2.35
N THR A 73 44.38 24.22 2.23
CA THR A 73 43.83 25.54 1.91
C THR A 73 43.11 25.46 0.56
N ILE A 74 41.78 25.32 0.59
CA ILE A 74 40.95 25.49 -0.61
C ILE A 74 40.68 26.98 -0.74
N THR A 75 41.44 27.61 -1.63
CA THR A 75 41.20 28.93 -2.19
C THR A 75 39.81 29.03 -2.81
N ASP A 76 39.17 30.18 -2.60
CA ASP A 76 37.88 30.61 -3.14
C ASP A 76 37.60 30.18 -4.59
N GLN A 77 36.87 29.07 -4.73
CA GLN A 77 35.99 28.79 -5.86
C GLN A 77 34.79 28.02 -5.29
N THR A 78 33.76 28.71 -4.83
CA THR A 78 32.50 28.08 -4.45
C THR A 78 31.78 27.62 -5.72
N ALA A 79 32.21 26.48 -6.25
CA ALA A 79 31.41 25.70 -7.17
C ALA A 79 30.14 25.26 -6.43
N ASP A 80 28.99 25.45 -7.07
CA ASP A 80 27.65 25.06 -6.64
C ASP A 80 27.63 23.65 -6.02
N PHE A 81 27.66 23.59 -4.69
CA PHE A 81 27.54 22.31 -3.98
C PHE A 81 26.06 21.92 -3.99
N SER A 82 25.67 21.09 -4.95
CA SER A 82 24.36 20.44 -4.96
C SER A 82 24.47 19.09 -4.23
N PRO A 83 23.78 18.91 -3.08
CA PRO A 83 23.79 17.64 -2.35
C PRO A 83 23.34 16.45 -3.20
N SER A 84 22.41 16.68 -4.13
CA SER A 84 21.90 15.64 -5.05
C SER A 84 22.92 15.22 -6.09
N LYS A 85 23.72 16.16 -6.60
CA LYS A 85 24.83 15.88 -7.53
C LYS A 85 25.97 15.16 -6.82
N PHE A 86 26.33 15.62 -5.61
CA PHE A 86 27.30 14.93 -4.77
C PHE A 86 26.88 13.49 -4.48
N PHE A 87 25.62 13.27 -4.11
CA PHE A 87 25.06 11.95 -3.86
C PHE A 87 25.14 11.04 -5.09
N GLU A 88 24.73 11.52 -6.26
CA GLU A 88 24.79 10.75 -7.50
C GLU A 88 26.21 10.31 -7.86
N GLU A 89 27.17 11.23 -7.80
CA GLU A 89 28.54 11.00 -8.23
C GLU A 89 29.30 10.07 -7.26
N HIS A 90 29.07 10.22 -5.95
CA HIS A 90 29.82 9.51 -4.92
C HIS A 90 29.13 8.25 -4.41
N GLN A 91 27.81 8.24 -4.29
CA GLN A 91 27.04 7.08 -3.80
C GLN A 91 26.60 6.15 -4.93
N LYS A 92 26.45 6.67 -6.16
CA LYS A 92 26.06 5.90 -7.36
C LYS A 92 24.87 4.95 -7.07
N PRO A 93 23.69 5.52 -6.75
CA PRO A 93 22.55 4.73 -6.33
C PRO A 93 22.17 3.69 -7.40
N LYS A 94 21.87 2.46 -6.95
CA LYS A 94 21.40 1.38 -7.84
C LYS A 94 19.90 1.41 -8.05
N ILE A 95 19.17 1.95 -7.07
CA ILE A 95 17.71 2.05 -7.05
C ILE A 95 17.37 3.44 -6.57
N ILE A 96 16.40 4.07 -7.23
CA ILE A 96 15.87 5.39 -6.89
C ILE A 96 14.35 5.21 -6.74
N LEU A 97 13.81 5.64 -5.61
CA LEU A 97 12.39 5.57 -5.32
C LEU A 97 11.85 6.99 -5.14
N GLY A 98 10.70 7.26 -5.75
CA GLY A 98 10.04 8.55 -5.68
C GLY A 98 8.72 8.53 -6.45
N THR A 99 7.90 9.55 -6.26
CA THR A 99 6.73 9.75 -7.12
C THR A 99 7.19 10.11 -8.53
N ILE A 100 6.32 9.91 -9.52
CA ILE A 100 6.60 10.24 -10.92
C ILE A 100 7.07 11.68 -11.06
N ASP A 101 6.35 12.63 -10.45
CA ASP A 101 6.69 14.06 -10.48
C ASP A 101 8.08 14.33 -9.91
N THR A 102 8.41 13.77 -8.75
CA THR A 102 9.72 13.95 -8.14
C THR A 102 10.81 13.38 -9.04
N ILE A 103 10.64 12.17 -9.58
CA ILE A 103 11.63 11.56 -10.47
C ILE A 103 11.84 12.43 -11.72
N LEU A 104 10.76 12.85 -12.39
CA LEU A 104 10.84 13.71 -13.58
C LEU A 104 11.53 15.05 -13.28
N GLN A 105 11.24 15.67 -12.13
CA GLN A 105 11.88 16.90 -11.70
C GLN A 105 13.39 16.71 -11.46
N TYR A 106 13.79 15.66 -10.75
CA TYR A 106 15.20 15.39 -10.47
C TYR A 106 16.00 15.11 -11.74
N PHE A 107 15.45 14.33 -12.67
CA PHE A 107 16.12 13.98 -13.92
C PHE A 107 16.09 15.08 -14.98
N SER A 108 15.14 16.01 -14.92
CA SER A 108 15.14 17.20 -15.79
C SER A 108 16.16 18.25 -15.35
N THR A 109 16.54 18.27 -14.07
CA THR A 109 17.42 19.28 -13.47
C THR A 109 18.79 18.70 -13.11
N ASN A 110 18.87 17.98 -12.00
CA ASN A 110 20.12 17.57 -11.36
C ASN A 110 20.78 16.39 -12.07
N TRP A 111 19.99 15.41 -12.51
CA TRP A 111 20.48 14.10 -12.98
C TRP A 111 20.32 13.89 -14.49
N LYS A 112 20.19 14.98 -15.24
CA LYS A 112 20.00 14.94 -16.70
C LYS A 112 21.07 14.15 -17.44
N HIS A 113 22.31 14.21 -16.96
CA HIS A 113 23.45 13.50 -17.54
C HIS A 113 23.39 11.98 -17.32
N SER A 114 22.58 11.51 -16.37
CA SER A 114 22.41 10.09 -16.05
C SER A 114 21.12 9.49 -16.57
N LEU A 115 20.32 10.21 -17.38
CA LEU A 115 19.13 9.66 -18.04
C LEU A 115 19.43 8.33 -18.76
N ASN A 116 20.53 8.28 -19.50
CA ASN A 116 20.96 7.08 -20.24
C ASN A 116 21.46 5.93 -19.36
N ARG A 117 21.66 6.18 -18.05
CA ARG A 117 22.06 5.15 -17.08
C ARG A 117 20.86 4.43 -16.48
N VAL A 118 19.66 4.98 -16.62
CA VAL A 118 18.43 4.34 -16.15
C VAL A 118 18.07 3.20 -17.10
N ALA A 119 18.45 1.99 -16.71
CA ALA A 119 18.18 0.79 -17.51
C ALA A 119 16.73 0.31 -17.40
N THR A 120 16.09 0.53 -16.26
CA THR A 120 14.77 -0.02 -15.95
C THR A 120 13.93 0.96 -15.15
N ILE A 121 12.63 1.03 -15.46
CA ILE A 121 11.62 1.77 -14.70
C ILE A 121 10.50 0.81 -14.32
N GLN A 122 10.15 0.81 -13.04
CA GLN A 122 9.02 0.06 -12.51
C GLN A 122 8.03 1.04 -11.90
N ILE A 123 6.77 0.96 -12.33
CA ILE A 123 5.70 1.83 -11.83
C ILE A 123 4.69 0.95 -11.10
N ASP A 124 4.52 1.22 -9.81
CA ASP A 124 3.49 0.61 -8.98
C ASP A 124 2.22 1.47 -8.99
N GLU A 125 1.07 0.87 -8.67
CA GLU A 125 -0.27 1.52 -8.75
C GLU A 125 -0.52 2.21 -10.11
N PHE A 126 -0.03 1.60 -11.20
CA PHE A 126 -0.08 2.17 -12.56
C PHE A 126 -1.50 2.44 -13.07
N SER A 127 -2.52 1.82 -12.47
CA SER A 127 -3.94 2.13 -12.73
C SER A 127 -4.28 3.60 -12.43
N MET A 128 -3.56 4.23 -11.51
CA MET A 128 -3.74 5.64 -11.12
C MET A 128 -2.95 6.64 -11.98
N VAL A 129 -2.06 6.17 -12.87
CA VAL A 129 -1.20 7.05 -13.65
C VAL A 129 -1.94 7.55 -14.89
N PRO A 130 -2.13 8.87 -15.05
CA PRO A 130 -2.79 9.42 -16.23
C PRO A 130 -1.91 9.28 -17.48
N ARG A 131 -2.55 9.26 -18.65
CA ARG A 131 -1.85 9.14 -19.95
C ARG A 131 -0.80 10.22 -20.17
N SER A 132 -1.05 11.46 -19.73
CA SER A 132 -0.10 12.57 -19.84
C SER A 132 1.21 12.30 -19.12
N GLU A 133 1.14 11.87 -17.85
CA GLU A 133 2.32 11.52 -17.05
C GLU A 133 3.05 10.32 -17.65
N PHE A 134 2.31 9.31 -18.11
CA PHE A 134 2.90 8.15 -18.74
C PHE A 134 3.70 8.51 -20.00
N LEU A 135 3.15 9.35 -20.88
CA LEU A 135 3.86 9.85 -22.06
C LEU A 135 5.09 10.69 -21.69
N GLN A 136 5.03 11.45 -20.61
CA GLN A 136 6.16 12.22 -20.11
C GLN A 136 7.30 11.31 -19.62
N ILE A 137 6.98 10.23 -18.90
CA ILE A 137 7.98 9.25 -18.48
C ILE A 137 8.61 8.56 -19.69
N LEU A 138 7.79 8.12 -20.66
CA LEU A 138 8.29 7.45 -21.87
C LEU A 138 9.23 8.34 -22.68
N SER A 139 8.88 9.62 -22.83
CA SER A 139 9.72 10.59 -23.56
C SER A 139 10.98 10.98 -22.79
N THR A 140 10.94 10.98 -21.46
CA THR A 140 12.10 11.30 -20.61
C THR A 140 13.12 10.16 -20.58
N PHE A 141 12.66 8.90 -20.56
CA PHE A 141 13.53 7.71 -20.43
C PHE A 141 13.38 6.73 -21.60
N PRO A 142 13.63 7.16 -22.85
CA PRO A 142 13.31 6.34 -24.04
C PRO A 142 14.11 5.03 -24.14
N ASN A 143 15.24 4.94 -23.44
CA ASN A 143 16.11 3.76 -23.45
C ASN A 143 15.83 2.78 -22.30
N ALA A 144 14.93 3.12 -21.38
CA ALA A 144 14.61 2.28 -20.23
C ALA A 144 13.68 1.13 -20.64
N ARG A 145 13.83 -0.01 -19.96
CA ARG A 145 12.85 -1.09 -19.99
C ARG A 145 11.78 -0.85 -18.92
N TYR A 146 10.53 -1.05 -19.28
CA TYR A 146 9.40 -0.75 -18.41
C TYR A 146 8.74 -2.01 -17.85
N SER A 147 8.30 -1.93 -16.60
CA SER A 147 7.38 -2.85 -15.97
C SER A 147 6.31 -2.06 -15.23
N PHE A 148 5.06 -2.47 -15.39
CA PHE A 148 3.91 -1.79 -14.79
C PHE A 148 3.17 -2.76 -13.89
N VAL A 149 2.85 -2.32 -12.67
CA VAL A 149 2.06 -3.07 -11.71
C VAL A 149 0.87 -2.20 -11.35
N GLY A 150 -0.33 -2.76 -11.38
CA GLY A 150 -1.55 -2.04 -11.04
C GLY A 150 -2.78 -2.87 -11.31
N ASP A 151 -3.93 -2.36 -10.86
CA ASP A 151 -5.21 -3.00 -10.99
C ASP A 151 -6.23 -2.04 -11.62
N TYR A 152 -6.57 -2.30 -12.88
CA TYR A 152 -7.51 -1.46 -13.64
C TYR A 152 -8.95 -1.50 -13.10
N ARG A 153 -9.27 -2.44 -12.19
CA ARG A 153 -10.55 -2.53 -11.50
C ARG A 153 -10.56 -1.78 -10.16
N GLN A 154 -9.45 -1.17 -9.78
CA GLN A 154 -9.35 -0.21 -8.67
C GLN A 154 -9.30 1.23 -9.22
N LEU A 155 -8.88 2.24 -8.43
CA LEU A 155 -8.97 3.65 -8.86
C LEU A 155 -8.29 3.87 -10.21
N ALA A 156 -9.00 4.61 -11.04
CA ALA A 156 -8.43 5.22 -12.23
C ALA A 156 -7.69 6.51 -11.84
N PRO A 157 -6.97 7.13 -12.79
CA PRO A 157 -6.33 8.42 -12.56
C PRO A 157 -7.35 9.46 -12.08
N PHE A 158 -6.94 10.27 -11.10
CA PHE A 158 -7.81 11.28 -10.54
C PHE A 158 -8.12 12.38 -11.58
N ASN A 159 -9.38 12.82 -11.60
CA ASN A 159 -9.83 13.89 -12.48
C ASN A 159 -10.74 14.85 -11.70
N ASP A 160 -10.20 15.99 -11.30
CA ASP A 160 -10.94 17.12 -10.72
C ASP A 160 -11.25 18.22 -11.74
N LEU A 161 -10.74 18.08 -12.96
CA LEU A 161 -10.81 19.15 -13.94
C LEU A 161 -12.12 19.05 -14.72
N PRO A 162 -12.87 20.16 -14.87
CA PRO A 162 -14.10 20.21 -15.63
C PRO A 162 -13.79 20.26 -17.14
N TYR A 163 -12.93 19.35 -17.62
CA TYR A 163 -12.58 19.27 -19.02
C TYR A 163 -13.75 18.76 -19.86
N VAL A 164 -13.76 19.16 -21.13
CA VAL A 164 -14.56 18.48 -22.15
C VAL A 164 -14.18 17.00 -22.14
N PRO A 165 -15.13 16.05 -22.10
CA PRO A 165 -14.85 14.63 -21.90
C PRO A 165 -13.76 14.05 -22.82
N VAL A 166 -13.69 14.52 -24.07
CA VAL A 166 -12.69 14.09 -25.05
C VAL A 166 -11.27 14.49 -24.64
N LEU A 167 -11.08 15.73 -24.19
CA LEU A 167 -9.78 16.23 -23.74
C LEU A 167 -9.38 15.56 -22.41
N SER A 168 -10.36 15.37 -21.53
CA SER A 168 -10.16 14.62 -20.29
C SER A 168 -9.69 13.20 -20.57
N GLU A 169 -10.34 12.49 -21.48
CA GLU A 169 -9.94 11.14 -21.84
C GLU A 169 -8.55 11.14 -22.47
N ALA A 170 -8.27 12.05 -23.41
CA ALA A 170 -6.96 12.12 -24.07
C ALA A 170 -5.80 12.30 -23.08
N ALA A 171 -5.96 13.18 -22.09
CA ALA A 171 -4.92 13.49 -21.10
C ALA A 171 -4.91 12.53 -19.90
N LEU A 172 -6.07 12.20 -19.34
CA LEU A 172 -6.21 11.51 -18.04
C LEU A 172 -6.66 10.05 -18.16
N GLY A 173 -6.99 9.57 -19.35
CA GLY A 173 -7.39 8.17 -19.56
C GLY A 173 -6.34 7.19 -19.05
N SER A 174 -6.77 6.03 -18.55
CA SER A 174 -5.88 5.02 -17.96
C SER A 174 -5.09 4.28 -19.06
N PRO A 175 -3.74 4.38 -19.08
CA PRO A 175 -2.92 3.60 -20.00
C PRO A 175 -3.02 2.11 -19.72
N LEU A 176 -3.04 1.70 -18.44
CA LEU A 176 -3.16 0.29 -18.04
C LEU A 176 -4.42 -0.35 -18.64
N GLU A 177 -5.56 0.32 -18.49
CA GLU A 177 -6.83 -0.18 -19.03
C GLU A 177 -6.78 -0.31 -20.55
N HIS A 178 -6.21 0.67 -21.24
CA HIS A 178 -6.02 0.59 -22.70
C HIS A 178 -5.11 -0.59 -23.08
N MET A 179 -4.03 -0.81 -22.35
CA MET A 179 -3.05 -1.86 -22.62
C MET A 179 -3.63 -3.26 -22.41
N ILE A 180 -4.46 -3.44 -21.37
CA ILE A 180 -5.17 -4.70 -21.11
C ILE A 180 -6.17 -5.00 -22.23
N HIS A 181 -7.00 -4.02 -22.62
CA HIS A 181 -8.00 -4.24 -23.67
C HIS A 181 -7.40 -4.42 -25.07
N SER A 182 -6.24 -3.83 -25.34
CA SER A 182 -5.55 -3.95 -26.62
C SER A 182 -4.59 -5.13 -26.69
N GLU A 183 -4.35 -5.83 -25.58
CA GLU A 183 -3.34 -6.88 -25.45
C GLU A 183 -1.96 -6.45 -25.99
N SER A 184 -1.64 -5.16 -25.84
CA SER A 184 -0.47 -4.55 -26.49
C SER A 184 0.87 -4.93 -25.86
N LEU A 185 0.87 -5.44 -24.62
CA LEU A 185 2.05 -5.93 -23.92
C LEU A 185 1.78 -7.29 -23.26
N PRO A 186 2.83 -8.07 -22.94
CA PRO A 186 2.70 -9.25 -22.10
C PRO A 186 2.14 -8.89 -20.72
N ILE A 187 1.05 -9.53 -20.31
CA ILE A 187 0.38 -9.31 -19.03
C ILE A 187 0.49 -10.58 -18.18
N ILE A 188 0.85 -10.41 -16.91
CA ILE A 188 0.85 -11.47 -15.91
C ILE A 188 -0.25 -11.14 -14.92
N HIS A 189 -1.20 -12.06 -14.75
CA HIS A 189 -2.26 -11.94 -13.77
C HIS A 189 -1.87 -12.60 -12.45
N PHE A 190 -2.09 -11.89 -11.35
CA PHE A 190 -2.02 -12.45 -10.01
C PHE A 190 -3.45 -12.65 -9.51
N ASP A 191 -3.85 -13.90 -9.32
CA ASP A 191 -5.19 -14.32 -8.89
C ASP A 191 -5.23 -14.77 -7.41
N THR A 192 -4.06 -15.06 -6.85
CA THR A 192 -3.92 -15.57 -5.50
C THR A 192 -3.85 -14.43 -4.46
N VAL A 193 -4.75 -14.47 -3.48
CA VAL A 193 -4.93 -13.44 -2.44
C VAL A 193 -4.40 -13.93 -1.09
N PHE A 194 -3.48 -13.17 -0.50
CA PHE A 194 -2.70 -13.54 0.70
C PHE A 194 -3.10 -12.82 1.99
N LYS A 195 -4.07 -11.91 1.93
CA LYS A 195 -4.41 -11.04 3.06
C LYS A 195 -5.86 -11.14 3.51
N CYS A 196 -6.74 -11.57 2.62
CA CYS A 196 -8.18 -11.49 2.80
C CYS A 196 -8.77 -12.89 3.06
N ARG A 197 -9.83 -12.95 3.86
CA ARG A 197 -10.59 -14.18 4.06
C ARG A 197 -11.14 -14.74 2.77
N GLU A 198 -11.35 -16.05 2.73
CA GLU A 198 -11.96 -16.72 1.60
C GLU A 198 -13.32 -16.12 1.24
N GLU A 199 -14.21 -15.87 2.20
CA GLU A 199 -15.57 -15.40 1.91
C GLU A 199 -15.59 -13.98 1.32
N ILE A 200 -14.73 -13.09 1.82
CA ILE A 200 -14.56 -11.74 1.23
C ILE A 200 -13.89 -11.88 -0.15
N THR A 201 -12.86 -12.71 -0.28
CA THR A 201 -12.14 -12.92 -1.54
C THR A 201 -13.07 -13.47 -2.62
N GLN A 202 -13.94 -14.44 -2.30
CA GLN A 202 -14.95 -14.98 -3.20
C GLN A 202 -15.96 -13.92 -3.59
N LEU A 203 -16.48 -13.15 -2.62
CA LEU A 203 -17.39 -12.03 -2.89
C LEU A 203 -16.77 -11.02 -3.86
N LEU A 204 -15.51 -10.64 -3.66
CA LEU A 204 -14.79 -9.72 -4.54
C LEU A 204 -14.48 -10.33 -5.90
N GLY A 205 -14.09 -11.60 -5.91
CA GLY A 205 -13.94 -12.39 -7.12
C GLY A 205 -15.20 -12.30 -7.97
N THR A 206 -16.37 -12.60 -7.39
CA THR A 206 -17.65 -12.55 -8.10
C THR A 206 -18.04 -11.14 -8.53
N MET A 207 -17.89 -10.13 -7.67
CA MET A 207 -18.32 -8.77 -7.98
C MET A 207 -17.42 -8.06 -8.99
N PHE A 208 -16.11 -8.23 -8.87
CA PHE A 208 -15.14 -7.43 -9.60
C PHE A 208 -14.25 -8.26 -10.53
N TYR A 209 -13.92 -9.51 -10.25
CA TYR A 209 -12.87 -10.23 -10.97
C TYR A 209 -13.36 -11.53 -11.64
N PHE A 210 -14.63 -11.61 -12.05
CA PHE A 210 -15.19 -12.77 -12.75
C PHE A 210 -14.91 -14.13 -12.07
N SER A 211 -14.87 -14.14 -10.74
CA SER A 211 -14.57 -15.29 -9.89
C SER A 211 -13.20 -15.94 -10.12
N THR A 212 -12.20 -15.18 -10.61
CA THR A 212 -10.84 -15.70 -10.78
C THR A 212 -10.01 -15.67 -9.50
N LEU A 213 -10.37 -14.84 -8.50
CA LEU A 213 -9.59 -14.70 -7.28
C LEU A 213 -9.66 -15.95 -6.40
N GLN A 214 -8.51 -16.37 -5.86
CA GLN A 214 -8.37 -17.52 -4.97
C GLN A 214 -7.71 -17.07 -3.67
N SER A 215 -8.30 -17.41 -2.51
CA SER A 215 -7.63 -17.17 -1.23
C SER A 215 -6.75 -18.38 -0.88
N ILE A 216 -5.59 -18.11 -0.30
CA ILE A 216 -4.75 -19.18 0.28
C ILE A 216 -5.20 -19.60 1.67
N TYR A 217 -6.06 -18.82 2.32
CA TYR A 217 -6.59 -19.15 3.64
C TYR A 217 -7.92 -19.85 3.45
N CYS A 218 -8.02 -21.11 3.90
CA CYS A 218 -9.33 -21.69 4.12
C CYS A 218 -9.92 -21.13 5.42
N CYS A 219 -11.23 -21.30 5.59
CA CYS A 219 -11.96 -20.90 6.79
C CYS A 219 -11.26 -21.28 8.12
N ASP A 220 -10.59 -22.43 8.20
CA ASP A 220 -10.03 -22.97 9.45
C ASP A 220 -8.70 -22.32 9.89
N ASP A 221 -7.80 -21.99 8.96
CA ASP A 221 -6.52 -21.32 9.27
C ASP A 221 -6.74 -19.88 9.77
N TYR A 222 -7.77 -19.25 9.24
CA TYR A 222 -8.13 -17.88 9.56
C TYR A 222 -8.89 -17.78 10.89
N VAL A 223 -9.82 -18.72 11.14
CA VAL A 223 -10.45 -18.92 12.45
C VAL A 223 -9.35 -18.88 13.50
N GLN A 224 -8.19 -19.53 13.35
CA GLN A 224 -7.14 -19.42 14.38
C GLN A 224 -6.54 -18.01 14.60
N ARG A 225 -6.26 -17.23 13.55
CA ARG A 225 -5.61 -15.89 13.70
C ARG A 225 -6.55 -14.82 14.20
N THR A 226 -7.73 -14.70 13.61
CA THR A 226 -8.67 -13.63 13.97
C THR A 226 -9.47 -13.98 15.22
N ASN A 227 -9.68 -15.27 15.48
CA ASN A 227 -10.27 -15.67 16.75
C ASN A 227 -9.34 -15.39 17.94
N GLN A 228 -8.02 -15.49 17.82
CA GLN A 228 -7.14 -15.07 18.92
C GLN A 228 -7.31 -13.59 19.28
N MET A 229 -7.60 -12.74 18.29
CA MET A 229 -7.77 -11.31 18.46
C MET A 229 -9.18 -10.90 18.90
N LEU A 230 -10.25 -11.57 18.43
CA LEU A 230 -11.62 -11.11 18.61
C LEU A 230 -12.53 -12.05 19.42
N GLN A 231 -12.10 -13.26 19.81
CA GLN A 231 -12.91 -14.22 20.59
C GLN A 231 -13.43 -13.66 21.91
N GLN A 232 -12.72 -12.69 22.47
CA GLN A 232 -13.09 -12.11 23.76
C GLN A 232 -14.16 -11.02 23.63
N SER A 233 -14.46 -10.58 22.40
CA SER A 233 -15.47 -9.55 22.17
C SER A 233 -16.87 -10.15 22.05
N PRO A 234 -17.83 -9.76 22.94
CA PRO A 234 -19.22 -10.21 22.84
C PRO A 234 -19.94 -9.68 21.58
N LEU A 235 -19.38 -8.67 20.89
CA LEU A 235 -19.91 -8.19 19.62
C LEU A 235 -19.58 -9.12 18.45
N PHE A 236 -18.51 -9.92 18.59
CA PHE A 236 -17.99 -10.80 17.54
C PHE A 236 -18.04 -12.27 17.97
N ASP A 237 -19.05 -12.59 18.77
CA ASP A 237 -19.24 -13.89 19.39
C ASP A 237 -19.46 -14.95 18.31
N GLN A 238 -18.41 -15.75 18.06
CA GLN A 238 -18.38 -17.03 17.32
C GLN A 238 -19.01 -17.08 15.91
N LYS A 239 -19.43 -15.96 15.31
CA LYS A 239 -20.08 -15.97 14.00
C LYS A 239 -19.08 -15.87 12.85
N GLN A 240 -19.22 -16.85 11.95
CA GLN A 240 -18.52 -17.08 10.68
C GLN A 240 -18.40 -15.89 9.73
N TYR A 241 -19.05 -14.75 9.96
CA TYR A 241 -19.23 -13.72 8.93
C TYR A 241 -18.23 -12.57 9.08
N PRO A 242 -17.35 -12.35 8.09
CA PRO A 242 -16.39 -11.25 8.11
C PRO A 242 -16.95 -9.91 7.65
N LEU A 243 -18.25 -9.86 7.40
CA LEU A 243 -18.97 -8.68 6.93
C LEU A 243 -20.12 -8.40 7.87
N ILE A 244 -20.10 -7.22 8.49
CA ILE A 244 -21.15 -6.76 9.40
C ILE A 244 -21.68 -5.44 8.86
N PHE A 245 -23.00 -5.40 8.65
CA PHE A 245 -23.70 -4.19 8.25
C PHE A 245 -24.49 -3.65 9.44
N ILE A 246 -24.18 -2.42 9.83
CA ILE A 246 -24.87 -1.71 10.90
C ILE A 246 -25.75 -0.67 10.23
N ASP A 247 -27.05 -0.92 10.25
CA ASP A 247 -28.03 0.03 9.72
C ASP A 247 -28.28 1.14 10.76
N THR A 248 -28.26 2.38 10.30
CA THR A 248 -28.37 3.57 11.15
C THR A 248 -29.42 4.53 10.61
N GLU A 249 -30.36 4.91 11.48
CA GLU A 249 -31.33 5.96 11.20
C GLU A 249 -30.74 7.33 11.58
N SER A 250 -29.99 7.95 10.68
CA SER A 250 -29.44 9.29 10.91
C SER A 250 -29.54 10.20 9.68
N GLU A 251 -29.30 11.49 9.84
CA GLU A 251 -29.28 12.46 8.74
C GLU A 251 -27.86 12.90 8.42
N GLN A 252 -27.61 13.21 7.14
CA GLN A 252 -26.33 13.81 6.74
C GLN A 252 -26.43 15.32 6.90
N SER A 253 -25.35 15.96 7.31
CA SER A 253 -25.14 17.41 7.15
C SER A 253 -24.23 17.68 5.96
N GLN A 254 -24.34 18.89 5.41
CA GLN A 254 -23.39 19.39 4.42
C GLN A 254 -22.20 20.05 5.13
N SER A 255 -21.00 19.69 4.69
CA SER A 255 -19.74 20.25 5.17
C SER A 255 -18.99 20.80 3.94
N GLY A 256 -19.27 22.07 3.61
CA GLY A 256 -18.82 22.68 2.36
C GLY A 256 -19.38 21.95 1.12
N THR A 257 -18.50 21.43 0.27
CA THR A 257 -18.85 20.59 -0.90
C THR A 257 -18.94 19.10 -0.57
N SER A 258 -18.71 18.71 0.68
CA SER A 258 -18.71 17.33 1.17
C SER A 258 -19.94 17.03 2.04
N ALA A 259 -20.12 15.76 2.38
CA ALA A 259 -21.09 15.31 3.38
C ALA A 259 -20.39 14.82 4.64
N GLU A 260 -21.10 14.87 5.76
CA GLU A 260 -20.77 14.24 7.03
C GLU A 260 -22.04 13.71 7.72
N ASN A 261 -21.87 12.79 8.66
CA ASN A 261 -22.93 12.11 9.41
C ASN A 261 -22.42 11.86 10.84
N GLU A 262 -22.93 12.65 11.77
CA GLU A 262 -22.46 12.63 13.16
C GLU A 262 -22.82 11.33 13.89
N SER A 263 -24.00 10.77 13.65
CA SER A 263 -24.43 9.52 14.28
C SER A 263 -23.52 8.36 13.85
N GLU A 264 -23.23 8.28 12.56
CA GLU A 264 -22.33 7.29 11.99
C GLU A 264 -20.89 7.45 12.49
N ARG A 265 -20.41 8.69 12.66
CA ARG A 265 -19.13 8.98 13.32
C ARG A 265 -19.10 8.41 14.74
N ASN A 266 -20.12 8.72 15.54
CA ASN A 266 -20.19 8.30 16.94
C ASN A 266 -20.25 6.77 17.07
N ILE A 267 -20.97 6.10 16.17
CA ILE A 267 -21.03 4.64 16.11
C ILE A 267 -19.66 4.06 15.73
N ALA A 268 -19.00 4.61 14.70
CA ALA A 268 -17.67 4.17 14.30
C ALA A 268 -16.63 4.33 15.43
N ILE A 269 -16.67 5.45 16.16
CA ILE A 269 -15.84 5.70 17.34
C ILE A 269 -16.11 4.65 18.43
N ALA A 270 -17.38 4.46 18.80
CA ALA A 270 -17.75 3.50 19.85
C ALA A 270 -17.32 2.06 19.49
N LEU A 271 -17.43 1.68 18.22
CA LEU A 271 -16.97 0.38 17.72
C LEU A 271 -15.44 0.27 17.81
N ALA A 272 -14.71 1.29 17.35
CA ALA A 272 -13.26 1.30 17.40
C ALA A 272 -12.73 1.25 18.85
N GLU A 273 -13.31 2.04 19.76
CA GLU A 273 -12.95 2.03 21.19
C GLU A 273 -13.26 0.69 21.86
N HIS A 274 -14.33 0.02 21.44
CA HIS A 274 -14.60 -1.34 21.92
C HIS A 274 -13.60 -2.35 21.37
N LEU A 275 -13.21 -2.23 20.09
CA LEU A 275 -12.21 -3.10 19.45
C LEU A 275 -10.81 -2.93 20.05
N LEU A 276 -10.43 -1.72 20.43
CA LEU A 276 -9.14 -1.43 21.09
C LEU A 276 -8.92 -2.19 22.41
N LYS A 277 -9.96 -2.80 22.98
CA LYS A 277 -9.84 -3.68 24.16
C LYS A 277 -9.21 -5.04 23.81
N TYR A 278 -9.15 -5.39 22.52
CA TYR A 278 -8.76 -6.71 22.04
C TYR A 278 -7.71 -6.68 20.92
N VAL A 279 -7.58 -5.57 20.20
CA VAL A 279 -6.62 -5.40 19.10
C VAL A 279 -5.82 -4.10 19.22
N GLU A 280 -4.69 -4.04 18.51
CA GLU A 280 -3.83 -2.86 18.47
C GLU A 280 -4.41 -1.78 17.54
N PRO A 281 -4.15 -0.48 17.79
CA PRO A 281 -4.62 0.61 16.93
C PRO A 281 -4.26 0.45 15.46
N LYS A 282 -3.06 -0.04 15.16
CA LYS A 282 -2.56 -0.26 13.80
C LYS A 282 -3.36 -1.31 13.02
N ASP A 283 -4.12 -2.16 13.72
CA ASP A 283 -4.92 -3.21 13.11
C ASP A 283 -6.32 -2.73 12.71
N ILE A 284 -6.68 -1.49 13.06
CA ILE A 284 -7.97 -0.86 12.76
C ILE A 284 -7.76 0.28 11.76
N GLY A 285 -8.58 0.31 10.70
CA GLY A 285 -8.73 1.44 9.81
C GLY A 285 -10.17 1.93 9.76
N ILE A 286 -10.39 3.25 9.82
CA ILE A 286 -11.70 3.86 9.57
C ILE A 286 -11.67 4.55 8.22
N LEU A 287 -12.46 4.04 7.27
CA LEU A 287 -12.53 4.54 5.91
C LEU A 287 -13.83 5.30 5.68
N CYS A 288 -13.70 6.53 5.23
CA CYS A 288 -14.82 7.41 4.91
C CYS A 288 -14.92 7.58 3.40
N PHE A 289 -16.12 7.51 2.82
CA PHE A 289 -16.27 7.90 1.42
C PHE A 289 -16.01 9.41 1.22
N TYR A 290 -16.39 10.23 2.21
CA TYR A 290 -16.35 11.67 2.11
C TYR A 290 -15.24 12.26 2.97
N ARG A 291 -14.50 13.22 2.40
CA ARG A 291 -13.43 13.92 3.13
C ARG A 291 -13.99 14.69 4.33
N GLY A 292 -15.16 15.31 4.18
CA GLY A 292 -15.88 15.97 5.28
C GLY A 292 -16.08 15.03 6.47
N GLN A 293 -16.58 13.81 6.21
CA GLN A 293 -16.71 12.77 7.24
C GLN A 293 -15.37 12.44 7.90
N SER A 294 -14.30 12.18 7.15
CA SER A 294 -12.99 11.85 7.75
C SER A 294 -12.44 12.98 8.62
N SER A 295 -12.67 14.25 8.24
CA SER A 295 -12.22 15.41 9.03
C SER A 295 -12.88 15.45 10.41
N THR A 296 -14.11 14.92 10.55
CA THR A 296 -14.79 14.88 11.85
C THR A 296 -14.11 13.97 12.89
N PHE A 297 -13.18 13.10 12.46
CA PHE A 297 -12.42 12.21 13.34
C PHE A 297 -11.02 12.75 13.70
N GLU A 298 -10.61 13.92 13.20
CA GLU A 298 -9.21 14.37 13.29
C GLU A 298 -8.72 14.50 14.74
N GLU A 299 -9.53 15.05 15.64
CA GLU A 299 -9.17 15.18 17.05
C GLU A 299 -9.08 13.82 17.76
N TRP A 300 -10.02 12.93 17.44
CA TRP A 300 -10.09 11.59 18.04
C TRP A 300 -8.94 10.69 17.57
N SER A 301 -8.68 10.65 16.26
CA SER A 301 -7.62 9.84 15.64
C SER A 301 -6.22 10.20 16.12
N LYS A 302 -5.94 11.49 16.38
CA LYS A 302 -4.68 11.94 16.98
C LYS A 302 -4.41 11.34 18.37
N LYS A 303 -5.47 10.97 19.10
CA LYS A 303 -5.37 10.38 20.45
C LYS A 303 -5.27 8.86 20.42
N THR A 304 -5.81 8.21 19.40
CA THR A 304 -5.94 6.74 19.33
C THR A 304 -4.91 6.07 18.43
N GLU A 305 -4.15 6.82 17.62
CA GLU A 305 -3.22 6.29 16.60
C GLU A 305 -3.88 5.39 15.53
N ILE A 306 -5.22 5.36 15.48
CA ILE A 306 -5.99 4.66 14.46
C ILE A 306 -5.96 5.47 13.15
N PHE A 307 -5.77 4.79 12.03
CA PHE A 307 -5.88 5.45 10.74
C PHE A 307 -7.33 5.84 10.45
N VAL A 308 -7.54 7.12 10.14
CA VAL A 308 -8.82 7.61 9.60
C VAL A 308 -8.56 8.41 8.33
N GLY A 309 -9.24 8.06 7.25
CA GLY A 309 -9.03 8.71 5.96
C GLY A 309 -10.13 8.45 4.95
N SER A 310 -10.03 9.09 3.79
CA SER A 310 -10.92 8.78 2.68
C SER A 310 -10.59 7.41 2.09
N VAL A 311 -11.55 6.76 1.44
CA VAL A 311 -11.31 5.53 0.65
C VAL A 311 -10.18 5.73 -0.36
N ASP A 312 -10.10 6.90 -0.99
CA ASP A 312 -9.05 7.20 -1.97
C ASP A 312 -7.65 7.26 -1.32
N ALA A 313 -7.55 7.82 -0.11
CA ALA A 313 -6.30 7.90 0.64
C ALA A 313 -5.87 6.55 1.26
N ALA A 314 -6.76 5.55 1.21
CA ALA A 314 -6.54 4.21 1.72
C ALA A 314 -5.99 3.25 0.65
N GLN A 315 -5.90 3.65 -0.61
CA GLN A 315 -5.31 2.81 -1.65
C GLN A 315 -3.87 2.42 -1.30
N GLY A 316 -3.53 1.15 -1.54
CA GLY A 316 -2.25 0.55 -1.16
C GLY A 316 -2.10 0.26 0.34
N LYS A 317 -3.06 0.65 1.19
CA LYS A 317 -3.05 0.39 2.64
C LYS A 317 -4.08 -0.67 3.00
N THR A 318 -3.73 -1.50 3.97
CA THR A 318 -4.59 -2.61 4.42
C THR A 318 -4.57 -2.69 5.93
N TRP A 319 -5.73 -2.93 6.52
CA TRP A 319 -5.89 -3.21 7.95
C TRP A 319 -6.52 -4.60 8.08
N PRO A 320 -6.31 -5.32 9.19
CA PRO A 320 -7.13 -6.47 9.51
C PRO A 320 -8.60 -6.09 9.69
N ILE A 321 -8.88 -5.02 10.45
CA ILE A 321 -10.25 -4.60 10.74
C ILE A 321 -10.51 -3.25 10.10
N CYS A 322 -11.56 -3.17 9.30
CA CYS A 322 -11.96 -1.93 8.65
C CYS A 322 -13.40 -1.55 9.02
N ILE A 323 -13.56 -0.33 9.50
CA ILE A 323 -14.86 0.30 9.76
C ILE A 323 -15.12 1.32 8.66
N ILE A 324 -16.28 1.25 8.03
CA ILE A 324 -16.58 2.03 6.83
C ILE A 324 -17.77 2.92 7.07
N CYS A 325 -17.52 4.21 6.87
CA CYS A 325 -18.54 5.24 6.92
C CYS A 325 -18.98 5.62 5.49
N THR A 326 -20.20 5.22 5.13
CA THR A 326 -20.85 5.57 3.86
C THR A 326 -21.33 7.03 3.84
N THR A 327 -21.64 7.64 4.98
CA THR A 327 -22.03 9.06 5.18
C THR A 327 -23.36 9.47 4.55
N ARG A 328 -23.64 9.01 3.33
CA ARG A 328 -24.79 9.48 2.54
C ARG A 328 -26.09 8.89 3.05
N THR A 329 -27.06 9.78 3.12
CA THR A 329 -28.43 9.44 3.51
C THR A 329 -29.44 9.56 2.37
N LEU A 330 -28.96 9.95 1.19
CA LEU A 330 -29.73 9.98 -0.06
C LEU A 330 -29.74 8.60 -0.73
N PRO A 331 -30.76 8.29 -1.55
CA PRO A 331 -30.78 7.07 -2.35
C PRO A 331 -29.49 6.86 -3.14
N SER A 332 -29.01 5.62 -3.22
CA SER A 332 -27.73 5.24 -3.83
C SER A 332 -27.57 5.74 -5.28
N HIS A 333 -28.65 5.74 -6.07
CA HIS A 333 -28.66 6.26 -7.45
C HIS A 333 -28.38 7.77 -7.56
N LYS A 334 -28.47 8.52 -6.45
CA LYS A 334 -28.11 9.95 -6.37
C LYS A 334 -26.69 10.18 -5.85
N SER A 335 -25.94 9.11 -5.60
CA SER A 335 -24.58 9.13 -5.08
C SER A 335 -23.64 8.36 -6.01
N PRO A 336 -23.35 8.87 -7.23
CA PRO A 336 -22.50 8.19 -8.21
C PRO A 336 -21.09 7.88 -7.66
N PHE A 337 -20.65 8.66 -6.69
CA PHE A 337 -19.39 8.47 -5.97
C PHE A 337 -19.35 7.18 -5.15
N ILE A 338 -20.40 6.85 -4.39
CA ILE A 338 -20.49 5.59 -3.62
C ILE A 338 -20.69 4.41 -4.59
N MET A 339 -21.47 4.64 -5.65
CA MET A 339 -21.77 3.62 -6.66
C MET A 339 -20.61 3.28 -7.59
N ASN A 340 -19.46 3.94 -7.44
CA ASN A 340 -18.30 3.63 -8.26
C ASN A 340 -17.72 2.26 -7.84
N PRO A 341 -17.78 1.23 -8.72
CA PRO A 341 -17.32 -0.12 -8.37
C PRO A 341 -15.84 -0.16 -8.02
N ARG A 342 -15.02 0.69 -8.65
CA ARG A 342 -13.59 0.80 -8.36
C ARG A 342 -13.31 1.26 -6.93
N ARG A 343 -14.13 2.18 -6.42
CA ARG A 343 -14.04 2.65 -5.02
C ARG A 343 -14.50 1.57 -4.05
N ILE A 344 -15.55 0.82 -4.42
CA ILE A 344 -16.04 -0.31 -3.62
C ILE A 344 -14.98 -1.40 -3.47
N ASN A 345 -14.25 -1.66 -4.54
CA ASN A 345 -13.21 -2.67 -4.58
C ASN A 345 -12.04 -2.37 -3.62
N ILE A 346 -11.65 -1.11 -3.43
CA ILE A 346 -10.49 -0.75 -2.59
C ILE A 346 -10.69 -1.08 -1.12
N TRP A 347 -11.83 -0.67 -0.54
CA TRP A 347 -12.03 -0.79 0.90
C TRP A 347 -12.38 -2.21 1.35
N THR A 348 -12.72 -3.07 0.39
CA THR A 348 -13.02 -4.48 0.64
C THR A 348 -11.76 -5.35 0.57
N ILE A 349 -10.73 -4.94 -0.18
CA ILE A 349 -9.50 -5.70 -0.37
C ILE A 349 -8.61 -5.66 0.87
N GLY A 350 -8.04 -6.82 1.21
CA GLY A 350 -7.02 -6.94 2.26
C GLY A 350 -7.55 -6.94 3.69
N GLN A 351 -8.88 -7.03 3.85
CA GLN A 351 -9.57 -6.98 5.13
C GLN A 351 -9.86 -8.38 5.67
N GLN A 352 -9.80 -8.49 6.99
CA GLN A 352 -10.17 -9.68 7.76
C GLN A 352 -11.59 -9.54 8.30
N LEU A 353 -11.92 -8.38 8.86
CA LEU A 353 -13.27 -8.00 9.29
C LEU A 353 -13.64 -6.64 8.70
N LEU A 354 -14.84 -6.57 8.17
CA LEU A 354 -15.37 -5.38 7.52
C LEU A 354 -16.71 -5.01 8.14
N ILE A 355 -16.74 -3.85 8.79
CA ILE A 355 -17.94 -3.30 9.40
C ILE A 355 -18.36 -2.08 8.60
N SER A 356 -19.51 -2.16 7.92
CA SER A 356 -20.05 -1.04 7.17
C SER A 356 -21.23 -0.44 7.92
N VAL A 357 -21.11 0.84 8.25
CA VAL A 357 -22.22 1.64 8.80
C VAL A 357 -22.97 2.23 7.60
N ILE A 358 -24.22 1.81 7.45
CA ILE A 358 -25.06 2.16 6.31
C ILE A 358 -26.33 2.84 6.82
N LYS A 359 -26.90 3.73 6.02
CA LYS A 359 -28.31 4.10 6.15
C LYS A 359 -29.11 3.48 5.02
N ARG A 360 -30.09 2.62 5.33
CA ARG A 360 -31.22 2.38 4.43
C ARG A 360 -32.29 3.43 4.68
N LYS A 361 -32.82 4.00 3.59
CA LYS A 361 -34.15 4.60 3.65
C LYS A 361 -35.14 3.45 3.41
N PRO A 362 -36.16 3.26 4.27
CA PRO A 362 -37.20 2.27 4.02
C PRO A 362 -37.91 2.50 2.69
#